data_AF-A0A9D9QR89-F1
#
_entry.id   AF-A0A9D9QR89-F1
#
_cell.length_a   1.000
_cell.length_b   1.000
_cell.length_c   1.000
_cell.angle_alpha   90.00
_cell.angle_beta   90.00
_cell.angle_gamma   90.00
#
_symmetry.space_group_name_H-M   'P 1'
#
loop_
_entity.id
_entity.type
_entity.pdbx_description
1 polymer ?
#
loop_
_entity_poly.entity_id
_entity_poly.type
_entity_poly.pdbx_seq_one_letter_code
_entity_poly.pdbx_strand_id
1 'polypeptide(L)'
;MIDILGFAYTVAKDINEYLKWTEEEKLVDFSWPEKSGLKASYEANGYSIAFVRPDRIASLQLDGTEIVYEIDKRKRIKRRVVLRDGLVLVGTRIK
;
A
#
# COMPACT_ATOMS: atom_id res chain seq x y z
N MET A 1 -13.80 -41.90 9.86
CA MET A 1 -14.47 -41.02 8.90
C MET A 1 -14.03 -39.61 9.27
N ILE A 2 -12.97 -39.09 8.65
CA ILE A 2 -12.22 -37.93 9.15
C ILE A 2 -12.61 -36.67 8.37
N ASP A 3 -12.80 -35.60 9.13
CA ASP A 3 -13.42 -34.32 8.82
C ASP A 3 -12.81 -33.54 7.64
N ILE A 4 -13.30 -33.79 6.43
CA ILE A 4 -13.12 -32.88 5.29
C ILE A 4 -13.87 -31.55 5.53
N LEU A 5 -14.99 -31.58 6.26
CA LEU A 5 -15.79 -30.39 6.58
C LEU A 5 -15.06 -29.43 7.52
N GLY A 6 -14.29 -29.93 8.49
CA GLY A 6 -13.51 -29.10 9.41
C GLY A 6 -12.36 -28.35 8.72
N PHE A 7 -11.67 -29.00 7.77
CA PHE A 7 -10.58 -28.39 7.03
C PHE A 7 -11.07 -27.27 6.10
N ALA A 8 -12.18 -27.49 5.38
CA ALA A 8 -12.79 -26.46 4.52
C ALA A 8 -13.25 -25.24 5.31
N TYR A 9 -13.86 -25.44 6.48
CA TYR A 9 -14.30 -24.34 7.34
C TYR A 9 -13.14 -23.50 7.88
N THR A 10 -12.03 -24.14 8.23
CA THR A 10 -10.84 -23.46 8.76
C THR A 10 -10.14 -22.64 7.67
N VAL A 11 -9.98 -23.21 6.46
CA VAL A 11 -9.42 -22.50 5.30
C VAL A 11 -10.30 -21.32 4.87
N ALA A 12 -11.62 -21.49 4.84
CA ALA A 12 -12.54 -20.40 4.50
C ALA A 12 -12.51 -19.25 5.53
N LYS A 13 -12.38 -19.58 6.82
CA LYS A 13 -12.29 -18.60 7.91
C LYS A 13 -11.00 -17.78 7.84
N ASP A 14 -9.86 -18.42 7.57
CA ASP A 14 -8.56 -17.74 7.45
C ASP A 14 -8.50 -16.83 6.20
N ILE A 15 -9.09 -17.26 5.08
CA ILE A 15 -9.19 -16.44 3.86
C ILE A 15 -10.08 -15.20 4.09
N ASN A 16 -11.18 -15.35 4.82
CA ASN A 16 -12.09 -14.23 5.14
C ASN A 16 -11.46 -13.21 6.12
N GLU A 17 -10.54 -13.64 6.99
CA GLU A 17 -9.77 -12.73 7.85
C GLU A 17 -8.68 -11.96 7.09
N TYR A 18 -8.08 -12.55 6.06
CA TYR A 18 -7.12 -11.89 5.16
C TYR A 18 -7.79 -10.92 4.16
N LEU A 19 -9.04 -11.18 3.77
CA LEU A 19 -9.84 -10.38 2.82
C LEU A 19 -10.36 -9.03 3.35
N LYS A 20 -10.22 -8.73 4.64
CA LYS A 20 -10.80 -7.51 5.26
C LYS A 20 -9.84 -6.33 5.36
N TRP A 21 -8.79 -6.26 4.56
CA TRP A 21 -8.06 -5.00 4.42
C TRP A 21 -8.83 -4.06 3.51
N THR A 22 -9.46 -3.03 4.08
CA THR A 22 -10.14 -2.01 3.30
C THR A 22 -9.09 -1.11 2.66
N GLU A 23 -9.07 -1.06 1.32
CA GLU A 23 -8.27 -0.10 0.59
C GLU A 23 -9.05 1.22 0.48
N GLU A 24 -8.47 2.29 1.02
CA GLU A 24 -9.01 3.64 0.94
C GLU A 24 -8.02 4.56 0.24
N GLU A 25 -8.49 5.67 -0.29
CA GLU A 25 -7.62 6.73 -0.79
C GLU A 25 -7.46 7.81 0.28
N LYS A 26 -6.22 8.23 0.49
CA LYS A 26 -5.88 9.38 1.32
C LYS A 26 -5.45 10.51 0.40
N LEU A 27 -6.33 11.48 0.26
CA LEU A 27 -6.05 12.71 -0.45
C LEU A 27 -5.06 13.55 0.34
N VAL A 28 -3.93 13.89 -0.28
CA VAL A 28 -2.89 14.75 0.32
C VAL A 28 -2.47 15.85 -0.65
N ASP A 29 -1.72 16.82 -0.13
CA ASP A 29 -1.01 17.79 -0.95
C ASP A 29 0.44 17.36 -1.24
N PHE A 30 1.10 18.03 -2.17
CA PHE A 30 2.46 17.69 -2.61
C PHE A 30 3.51 17.81 -1.48
N SER A 31 3.28 18.68 -0.50
CA SER A 31 4.19 18.90 0.64
C SER A 31 3.98 17.90 1.78
N TRP A 32 2.90 17.10 1.73
CA TRP A 32 2.54 16.17 2.80
C TRP A 32 3.62 15.11 3.10
N PRO A 33 4.28 14.47 2.11
CA PRO A 33 5.32 13.48 2.41
C PRO A 33 6.50 14.07 3.18
N GLU A 34 6.81 15.35 2.97
CA GLU A 34 7.86 16.08 3.67
C GLU A 34 7.42 16.44 5.09
N LYS A 35 6.24 17.05 5.22
CA LYS A 35 5.70 17.49 6.52
C LYS A 35 5.37 16.34 7.47
N SER A 36 4.96 15.20 6.94
CA SER A 36 4.65 13.99 7.73
C SER A 36 5.91 13.25 8.20
N GLY A 37 7.10 13.60 7.69
CA GLY A 37 8.33 12.86 7.93
C GLY A 37 8.41 11.54 7.15
N LEU A 38 7.40 11.22 6.33
CA LEU A 38 7.36 10.00 5.52
C LEU A 38 8.55 9.95 4.56
N LYS A 39 8.86 11.06 3.89
CA LYS A 39 9.99 11.15 2.96
C LYS A 39 11.31 10.80 3.63
N ALA A 40 11.61 11.43 4.76
CA ALA A 40 12.82 11.17 5.54
C ALA A 40 12.87 9.71 6.03
N SER A 41 11.74 9.14 6.44
CA SER A 41 11.66 7.74 6.84
C SER A 41 11.97 6.79 5.69
N TYR A 42 11.41 7.01 4.50
CA TYR A 42 11.69 6.18 3.32
C TYR A 42 13.14 6.31 2.85
N GLU A 43 13.67 7.53 2.81
CA GLU A 43 15.06 7.80 2.45
C GLU A 43 16.04 7.11 3.40
N ALA A 44 15.76 7.14 4.72
CA ALA A 44 16.55 6.41 5.72
C ALA A 44 16.53 4.88 5.53
N ASN A 45 15.49 4.35 4.89
CA ASN A 45 15.38 2.93 4.54
C ASN A 45 15.91 2.62 3.12
N GLY A 46 16.53 3.57 2.44
CA GLY A 46 17.08 3.40 1.10
C GLY A 46 16.03 3.42 -0.01
N TYR A 47 14.92 4.12 0.20
CA TYR A 47 13.88 4.32 -0.81
C TYR A 47 13.73 5.80 -1.15
N SER A 48 13.54 6.09 -2.43
CA SER A 48 13.09 7.39 -2.93
C SER A 48 11.59 7.34 -3.15
N ILE A 49 10.87 8.42 -2.87
CA ILE A 49 9.43 8.51 -3.10
C ILE A 49 9.08 9.62 -4.09
N ALA A 50 8.07 9.39 -4.92
CA ALA A 50 7.59 10.36 -5.90
C ALA A 50 6.11 10.17 -6.20
N PHE A 51 5.45 11.25 -6.62
CA PHE A 51 4.08 11.18 -7.14
C PHE A 51 4.12 10.88 -8.63
N VAL A 52 3.37 9.87 -9.06
CA VAL A 52 3.37 9.39 -10.44
C VAL A 52 1.95 9.18 -10.94
N ARG A 53 1.74 9.38 -12.25
CA ARG A 53 0.45 9.13 -12.88
C ARG A 53 0.07 7.64 -12.81
N PRO A 54 -1.22 7.31 -12.54
CA PRO A 54 -1.67 5.93 -12.40
C PRO A 54 -1.33 5.02 -13.59
N ASP A 55 -1.40 5.54 -14.81
CA ASP A 55 -1.10 4.81 -16.06
C ASP A 55 0.35 4.31 -16.13
N ARG A 56 1.28 4.99 -15.45
CA ARG A 56 2.70 4.61 -15.43
C ARG A 56 3.06 3.61 -14.34
N ILE A 57 2.18 3.39 -13.36
CA ILE A 57 2.48 2.56 -12.19
C ILE A 57 2.81 1.13 -12.62
N ALA A 58 2.01 0.53 -13.50
CA ALA A 58 2.21 -0.85 -13.94
C ALA A 58 3.58 -1.05 -14.60
N SER A 59 4.04 -0.09 -15.40
CA SER A 59 5.39 -0.13 -15.98
C SER A 59 6.47 0.00 -14.91
N LEU A 60 6.34 0.98 -13.99
CA LEU A 60 7.33 1.21 -12.95
C LEU A 60 7.43 0.07 -11.92
N GLN A 61 6.35 -0.68 -11.72
CA GLN A 61 6.36 -1.89 -10.91
C GLN A 61 7.30 -2.95 -11.47
N LEU A 62 7.42 -3.05 -12.80
CA LEU A 62 8.40 -3.94 -13.45
C LEU A 62 9.84 -3.47 -13.20
N ASP A 63 10.04 -2.17 -12.99
CA ASP A 63 11.33 -1.56 -12.65
C ASP A 63 11.64 -1.60 -11.14
N GLY A 64 10.80 -2.24 -10.33
CA GLY A 64 10.99 -2.37 -8.87
C GLY A 64 10.47 -1.17 -8.05
N THR A 65 9.53 -0.41 -8.60
CA THR A 65 8.81 0.66 -7.88
C THR A 65 7.51 0.13 -7.28
N GLU A 66 7.20 0.50 -6.03
CA GLU A 66 6.01 0.02 -5.33
C GLU A 66 5.08 1.18 -4.93
N ILE A 67 3.78 0.93 -4.81
CA ILE A 67 2.82 1.94 -4.31
C ILE A 67 3.02 2.10 -2.80
N VAL A 68 3.08 3.35 -2.33
CA VAL A 68 3.18 3.64 -0.90
C VAL A 68 1.79 3.64 -0.27
N TYR A 69 1.61 2.79 0.74
CA TYR A 69 0.40 2.72 1.53
C TYR A 69 0.64 3.17 2.97
N GLU A 70 -0.26 3.99 3.50
CA GLU A 70 -0.36 4.22 4.93
C GLU A 70 -1.21 3.09 5.54
N ILE A 71 -0.62 2.29 6.43
CA ILE A 71 -1.28 1.13 7.02
C ILE A 71 -1.79 1.50 8.42
N ASP A 72 -3.11 1.58 8.57
CA ASP A 72 -3.77 1.62 9.88
C ASP A 72 -4.05 0.19 10.34
N LYS A 73 -3.10 -0.38 11.11
CA LYS A 73 -3.21 -1.76 11.62
C LYS A 73 -4.38 -1.96 12.57
N ARG A 74 -4.84 -0.90 13.27
CA ARG A 74 -5.95 -1.00 14.23
C ARG A 74 -7.27 -1.14 13.50
N LYS A 75 -7.45 -0.36 12.43
CA LYS A 75 -8.66 -0.39 11.61
C LYS A 75 -8.60 -1.40 10.46
N ARG A 76 -7.44 -2.04 10.24
CA ARG A 76 -7.15 -2.88 9.08
C ARG A 76 -7.42 -2.15 7.76
N ILE A 77 -6.99 -0.88 7.69
CA ILE A 77 -7.16 -0.04 6.49
C ILE A 77 -5.80 0.18 5.86
N LYS A 78 -5.71 0.03 4.54
CA LYS A 78 -4.57 0.48 3.74
C LYS A 78 -4.99 1.72 2.98
N ARG A 79 -4.36 2.85 3.25
CA ARG A 79 -4.63 4.09 2.54
C ARG A 79 -3.60 4.32 1.45
N ARG A 80 -4.03 4.29 0.19
CA ARG A 80 -3.21 4.72 -0.93
C ARG A 80 -3.11 6.23 -0.89
N VAL A 81 -1.87 6.75 -0.87
CA VAL A 81 -1.65 8.20 -0.83
C VAL A 81 -1.78 8.76 -2.25
N VAL A 82 -2.71 9.68 -2.44
CA VAL A 82 -3.02 10.27 -3.74
C VAL A 82 -3.12 11.80 -3.66
N LEU A 83 -2.72 12.48 -4.72
CA LEU A 83 -2.94 13.91 -4.89
C LEU A 83 -4.32 14.17 -5.51
N ARG A 84 -4.77 15.44 -5.44
CA ARG A 84 -6.06 15.87 -5.99
C ARG A 84 -6.21 15.63 -7.49
N ASP A 85 -5.11 15.63 -8.22
CA ASP A 85 -5.05 15.35 -9.66
C ASP A 85 -4.97 13.84 -9.99
N GLY A 86 -5.03 12.98 -8.97
CA GLY A 86 -4.99 11.53 -9.13
C GLY A 86 -3.58 10.94 -9.21
N LEU A 87 -2.52 11.74 -9.06
CA LEU A 87 -1.16 11.19 -8.92
C LEU A 87 -1.06 10.34 -7.65
N VAL A 88 -0.42 9.19 -7.76
CA VAL A 88 -0.25 8.22 -6.67
C VAL A 88 1.17 8.30 -6.15
N LEU A 89 1.34 8.24 -4.83
CA LEU A 89 2.66 8.16 -4.21
C LEU A 89 3.23 6.75 -4.39
N VAL A 90 4.43 6.69 -4.97
CA VAL A 90 5.19 5.46 -5.16
C VAL A 90 6.56 5.59 -4.52
N GLY A 91 7.16 4.45 -4.17
CA GLY A 91 8.49 4.33 -3.60
C GLY A 91 9.36 3.43 -4.47
N THR A 92 10.54 3.91 -4.85
CA THR A 92 11.53 3.18 -5.63
C THR A 92 12.76 2.95 -4.75
N ARG A 93 13.25 1.72 -4.71
CA ARG A 93 14.47 1.40 -3.95
C ARG A 93 15.68 2.07 -4.61
N ILE A 94 16.44 2.84 -3.84
CA ILE A 94 17.70 3.44 -4.25
C ILE A 94 18.74 2.31 -4.22
N LYS A 95 19.37 2.04 -5.37
CA LYS A 95 20.44 1.03 -5.48
C LYS A 95 21.73 1.51 -4.82
#